data_AF-A0A2M7U8A8-F1
#
_entry.id   AF-A0A2M7U8A8-F1
#
_cell.length_a   1.000
_cell.length_b   1.000
_cell.length_c   1.000
_cell.angle_alpha   90.00
_cell.angle_beta   90.00
_cell.angle_gamma   90.00
#
_symmetry.space_group_name_H-M   'P 1'
#
loop_
_entity.id
_entity.type
_entity.pdbx_description
1 polymer ?
#
loop_
_entity_poly.entity_id
_entity_poly.type
_entity_poly.pdbx_seq_one_letter_code
_entity_poly.pdbx_strand_id
1 'polypeptide(L)' 'MPGKNVIKTYIENGFYHVYNRGVEKRLIFLDEQDHRVFLSYLNLYLLPKVDSINKIKSYFNLT' A
#
# COMPACT_ATOMS: atom_id res chain seq x y z
N MET A 1 -12.70 9.41 6.88
CA MET A 1 -12.96 7.97 6.97
C MET A 1 -14.19 7.69 6.11
N PRO A 2 -14.20 6.66 5.26
CA PRO A 2 -15.43 6.31 4.54
C PRO A 2 -16.54 6.02 5.57
N GLY A 3 -17.73 6.53 5.32
CA GLY A 3 -18.88 6.31 6.19
C GLY A 3 -19.17 4.81 6.34
N LYS A 4 -19.62 4.41 7.52
CA LYS A 4 -20.08 3.03 7.75
C LYS A 4 -21.19 2.70 6.74
N ASN A 5 -21.13 1.52 6.11
CA ASN A 5 -22.09 1.03 5.11
C ASN A 5 -22.13 1.78 3.78
N VAL A 6 -21.10 2.56 3.43
CA VAL A 6 -21.00 3.16 2.08
C VAL A 6 -20.58 2.08 1.08
N ILE A 7 -21.46 1.76 0.13
CA ILE A 7 -21.12 0.92 -1.03
C ILE A 7 -20.18 1.73 -1.92
N LYS A 8 -18.97 1.21 -2.16
CA LYS A 8 -18.01 1.80 -3.09
C LYS A 8 -18.18 1.15 -4.46
N THR A 9 -18.69 1.90 -5.42
CA THR A 9 -18.71 1.50 -6.82
C THR A 9 -17.34 1.76 -7.42
N TYR A 10 -16.61 0.70 -7.74
CA TYR A 10 -15.36 0.80 -8.48
C TYR A 10 -15.67 0.64 -9.97
N ILE A 11 -15.28 1.64 -10.76
CA ILE A 11 -15.35 1.60 -12.22
C ILE A 11 -14.00 1.16 -12.80
N GLU A 12 -14.06 0.44 -13.90
CA GLU A 12 -12.89 0.11 -14.72
C GLU A 12 -12.21 1.41 -15.20
N ASN A 13 -10.88 1.44 -15.21
CA ASN A 13 -10.07 2.61 -15.56
C ASN A 13 -10.34 3.88 -14.71
N GLY A 14 -10.97 3.73 -13.54
CA GLY A 14 -11.17 4.83 -12.60
C GLY A 14 -9.88 5.24 -11.89
N PHE A 15 -9.71 6.55 -11.66
CA PHE A 15 -8.65 7.09 -10.82
C PHE A 15 -9.19 7.38 -9.42
N TYR A 16 -8.47 6.95 -8.39
CA TYR A 16 -8.87 7.12 -7.00
C TYR A 16 -7.77 7.78 -6.20
N HIS A 17 -8.14 8.71 -5.32
CA HIS A 17 -7.21 9.34 -4.39
C HIS A 17 -7.22 8.60 -3.05
N VAL A 18 -6.04 8.18 -2.59
CA VAL A 18 -5.84 7.51 -1.31
C VAL A 18 -5.02 8.43 -0.41
N TYR A 19 -5.49 8.63 0.81
CA TYR A 19 -4.81 9.44 1.83
C TYR A 19 -4.60 8.59 3.08
N ASN A 20 -3.36 8.55 3.56
CA ASN A 20 -3.03 7.92 4.83
C ASN A 20 -3.05 8.97 5.94
N ARG A 21 -3.58 8.59 7.10
CA ARG A 21 -3.59 9.44 8.30
C ARG A 21 -3.22 8.60 9.51
N GLY A 22 -2.31 9.12 10.33
CA GLY A 22 -1.96 8.49 11.59
C GLY A 22 -3.14 8.48 12.57
N VAL A 23 -3.20 7.43 13.38
CA VAL A 23 -4.06 7.38 14.57
C VAL A 23 -3.80 8.65 15.38
N GLU A 24 -4.87 9.30 15.82
CA GLU A 24 -4.80 10.58 16.57
C GLU A 24 -3.99 11.69 15.87
N LYS A 25 -3.97 11.72 14.53
CA LYS A 25 -3.22 12.72 13.74
C LYS A 25 -1.70 12.67 13.97
N ARG A 26 -1.17 11.57 14.48
CA ARG A 26 0.29 11.40 14.61
C ARG A 26 0.94 11.39 13.22
N LEU A 27 2.21 11.80 13.18
CA LEU A 27 3.04 11.66 12.00
C LEU A 27 3.19 10.17 11.67
N ILE A 28 3.03 9.81 10.39
CA ILE A 28 3.08 8.43 9.88
C ILE A 28 4.42 8.07 9.24
N PHE A 29 5.19 9.07 8.82
CA PHE A 29 6.55 8.92 8.32
C PHE A 29 7.40 9.91 9.11
N LEU A 30 8.31 9.39 9.95
CA LEU A 30 9.22 10.19 10.76
C LEU A 30 10.51 10.47 10.01
N ASP A 31 10.90 9.56 9.13
CA ASP A 31 12.03 9.70 8.23
C ASP A 31 11.72 9.21 6.81
N GLU A 32 12.72 9.32 5.92
CA GLU A 32 12.60 8.88 4.54
C GLU A 32 12.54 7.34 4.42
N GLN A 33 13.12 6.61 5.37
CA GLN A 33 13.13 5.15 5.37
C GLN A 33 11.71 4.61 5.62
N ASP A 34 10.97 5.19 6.56
CA ASP A 34 9.56 4.86 6.83
C ASP A 34 8.72 4.98 5.55
N HIS A 35 8.89 6.10 4.82
CA HIS A 35 8.19 6.36 3.57
C HIS A 35 8.56 5.33 2.49
N ARG A 36 9.85 5.02 2.34
CA ARG A 36 10.35 4.03 1.36
C ARG A 36 9.83 2.62 1.66
N VAL A 37 9.81 2.23 2.93
CA VAL A 37 9.28 0.94 3.38
C VAL A 37 7.77 0.86 3.12
N PHE A 38 7.02 1.93 3.42
CA PHE A 38 5.60 1.95 3.11
C PHE A 38 5.33 1.78 1.60
N LEU A 39 6.07 2.50 0.75
CA LEU A 39 5.92 2.38 -0.70
C LEU A 39 6.30 0.99 -1.22
N SER A 40 7.31 0.33 -0.64
CA SER A 40 7.70 -1.02 -1.05
C SER A 40 6.59 -2.02 -0.73
N TYR A 41 5.97 -1.94 0.44
CA TYR A 41 4.80 -2.74 0.78
C TYR A 41 3.60 -2.41 -0.10
N LEU A 42 3.28 -1.13 -0.31
CA LEU A 42 2.16 -0.74 -1.17
C LEU A 42 2.32 -1.33 -2.57
N ASN A 43 3.51 -1.22 -3.17
CA ASN A 43 3.80 -1.82 -4.46
C ASN A 43 3.61 -3.34 -4.44
N LEU A 44 4.10 -4.02 -3.40
CA LEU A 44 3.98 -5.47 -3.25
C LEU A 44 2.52 -5.93 -3.17
N TYR A 45 1.67 -5.23 -2.42
CA TYR A 45 0.26 -5.57 -2.26
C TYR A 45 -0.62 -5.22 -3.47
N LEU A 46 -0.15 -4.35 -4.36
CA LEU A 46 -0.82 -4.04 -5.62
C LEU A 46 -0.55 -5.09 -6.71
N LEU A 47 0.42 -5.98 -6.52
CA LEU A 47 0.70 -7.07 -7.45
C LEU A 47 -0.26 -8.25 -7.25
N PRO A 48 -0.51 -9.04 -8.31
CA PRO A 48 -1.11 -10.36 -8.16
C PRO A 48 -0.36 -11.22 -7.14
N LYS A 49 -1.08 -12.13 -6.48
CA LYS A 49 -0.54 -12.97 -5.40
C LYS A 49 0.70 -13.77 -5.83
N VAL A 50 0.70 -14.29 -7.06
CA VAL A 50 1.83 -15.08 -7.58
C VAL A 50 3.06 -14.18 -7.78
N ASP A 51 2.87 -13.00 -8.35
CA ASP A 51 3.94 -12.05 -8.61
C ASP A 51 4.55 -11.48 -7.33
N SER A 52 3.71 -11.19 -6.33
CA SER A 52 4.20 -10.77 -5.01
C SER A 52 5.03 -11.86 -4.33
N ILE A 53 4.63 -13.14 -4.40
CA ILE A 53 5.44 -14.26 -3.88
C ILE A 53 6.79 -14.35 -4.61
N ASN A 54 6.79 -14.22 -5.94
CA ASN A 54 8.01 -14.29 -6.74
C ASN A 54 8.96 -13.12 -6.41
N LYS A 55 8.40 -11.91 -6.26
CA LYS A 55 9.16 -10.72 -5.85
C LYS A 55 9.78 -10.91 -4.47
N ILE A 56 9.04 -11.45 -3.51
CA ILE A 56 9.56 -11.78 -2.17
C ILE A 56 10.72 -12.77 -2.27
N LYS A 57 10.55 -13.89 -2.99
CA LYS A 57 11.61 -14.90 -3.20
C LYS A 57 12.87 -14.28 -3.81
N SER A 58 12.72 -13.35 -4.75
CA SER A 58 13.85 -12.68 -5.40
C SER A 58 14.77 -11.94 -4.42
N TYR A 59 14.19 -11.33 -3.37
CA TYR A 59 14.97 -10.64 -2.34
C TYR A 59 15.81 -11.59 -1.49
N PHE A 60 15.32 -12.81 -1.25
CA PHE A 60 16.04 -13.82 -0.46
C PHE A 60 17.08 -14.59 -1.26
N ASN A 61 17.00 -14.59 -2.59
CA ASN A 61 17.94 -15.26 -3.48
C ASN A 61 19.14 -14.39 -3.89
N LEU A 62 19.22 -13.14 -3.39
CA LEU A 62 20.29 -12.17 -3.67
C LEU A 62 21.46 -12.24 -2.66
N THR A 63 21.52 -13.29 -1.84
CA THR A 63 22.56 -13.61 -0.86
C THR A 63 23.07 -15.02 -1.10
#